data_AF-A0A5E4D2N7-F1
#
_entry.id   AF-A0A5E4D2N7-F1
#
_cell.length_a   1.000
_cell.length_b   1.000
_cell.length_c   1.000
_cell.angle_alpha   90.00
_cell.angle_beta   90.00
_cell.angle_gamma   90.00
#
_symmetry.space_group_name_H-M   'P 1'
#
loop_
_entity.id
_entity.type
_entity.pdbx_description
1 polymer ?
#
loop_
_entity_poly.entity_id
_entity_poly.type
_entity_poly.pdbx_seq_one_letter_code
_entity_poly.pdbx_strand_id
1 'polypeptide(L)'
;MPMVAVVPDPFPQSIEEINVGIKHQLMKEVRQFGRKYEKIFKLLEEVRGPVEVKKQFVEFTIKEAARFKRRDLIKHLEKILEKTGSGN
;
A
#
# COMPACT_ATOMS: atom_id res chain seq x y z
N MET A 1 -43.75 -1.69 18.60
CA MET A 1 -42.49 -2.06 17.93
C MET A 1 -41.52 -0.90 18.08
N PRO A 2 -40.37 -1.05 18.75
CA PRO A 2 -39.38 0.01 18.80
C PRO A 2 -38.61 0.03 17.46
N MET A 3 -38.44 1.22 16.89
CA MET A 3 -37.56 1.45 15.74
C MET A 3 -36.12 1.18 16.18
N VAL A 4 -35.47 0.19 15.56
CA VAL A 4 -34.03 0.00 15.68
C VAL A 4 -33.39 1.26 15.11
N ALA A 5 -32.74 2.04 15.96
CA ALA A 5 -31.87 3.10 15.53
C ALA A 5 -30.73 2.46 14.73
N VAL A 6 -30.79 2.56 13.40
CA VAL A 6 -29.59 2.41 12.56
C VAL A 6 -28.68 3.54 12.99
N VAL A 7 -27.74 3.22 13.88
CA VAL A 7 -26.53 4.01 14.02
C VAL A 7 -25.89 4.03 12.63
N PRO A 8 -25.78 5.17 11.94
CA PRO A 8 -24.98 5.21 10.74
C PRO A 8 -23.55 4.90 11.19
N ASP A 9 -23.02 3.75 10.75
CA ASP A 9 -21.62 3.43 10.90
C ASP A 9 -20.78 4.67 10.55
N PRO A 10 -19.74 5.02 11.33
CA PRO A 10 -18.91 6.18 11.07
C PRO A 10 -18.12 5.95 9.78
N PHE A 11 -18.78 6.23 8.65
CA PHE A 11 -18.37 6.16 7.25
C PHE A 11 -17.66 4.86 6.85
N PRO A 12 -18.23 4.02 5.95
CA PRO A 12 -17.41 3.07 5.23
C PRO A 12 -16.39 3.86 4.42
N GLN A 13 -15.16 3.98 4.92
CA GLN A 13 -14.07 4.61 4.19
C GLN A 13 -14.03 3.94 2.82
N SER A 14 -14.21 4.74 1.78
CA SER A 14 -14.23 4.21 0.43
C SER A 14 -12.89 3.52 0.16
N ILE A 15 -12.89 2.45 -0.63
CA ILE A 15 -11.64 1.75 -1.00
C ILE A 15 -10.60 2.76 -1.53
N GLU A 16 -11.07 3.78 -2.25
CA GLU A 16 -10.24 4.89 -2.72
C GLU A 16 -9.61 5.70 -1.58
N GLU A 17 -10.37 6.10 -0.56
CA GLU A 17 -9.86 6.85 0.59
C GLU A 17 -8.79 6.06 1.36
N ILE A 18 -9.03 4.75 1.54
CA ILE A 18 -8.06 3.83 2.17
C ILE A 18 -6.77 3.79 1.34
N ASN A 19 -6.89 3.57 0.03
CA ASN A 19 -5.75 3.48 -0.87
C ASN A 19 -4.98 4.81 -0.96
N VAL A 20 -5.66 5.97 -0.93
CA VAL A 20 -5.02 7.29 -0.84
C VAL A 20 -4.22 7.44 0.45
N GLY A 21 -4.79 7.00 1.58
CA GLY A 21 -4.11 6.98 2.87
C GLY A 21 -2.85 6.11 2.85
N ILE A 22 -2.95 4.89 2.32
CA ILE A 22 -1.82 3.97 2.15
C ILE A 22 -0.73 4.59 1.27
N LYS A 23 -1.11 5.19 0.14
CA LYS A 23 -0.17 5.84 -0.78
C LYS A 23 0.61 6.96 -0.07
N HIS A 24 -0.09 7.78 0.71
CA HIS A 24 0.54 8.85 1.48
C HIS A 24 1.51 8.30 2.55
N GLN A 25 1.16 7.21 3.23
CA GLN A 25 2.05 6.57 4.21
C GLN A 25 3.28 5.94 3.55
N LEU A 26 3.13 5.28 2.40
CA LEU A 26 4.26 4.74 1.63
C LEU A 26 5.26 5.85 1.28
N MET A 27 4.79 7.01 0.82
CA MET A 27 5.67 8.16 0.54
C MET A 27 6.44 8.60 1.78
N LYS A 28 5.80 8.66 2.96
CA LYS A 28 6.47 9.02 4.22
C LYS A 28 7.52 7.99 4.60
N GLU A 29 7.18 6.71 4.60
CA GLU A 29 8.07 5.63 5.03
C GLU A 29 9.28 5.46 4.09
N VAL A 30 9.10 5.60 2.78
CA VAL A 30 10.22 5.56 1.81
C VAL A 30 11.19 6.72 2.02
N ARG A 31 10.66 7.91 2.37
CA ARG A 31 11.44 9.13 2.64
C ARG A 31 12.16 9.06 3.97
N GLN A 32 11.58 8.42 4.98
CA GLN A 32 12.21 8.29 6.29
C GLN A 32 13.56 7.57 6.19
N PHE A 33 14.54 8.07 6.93
CA PHE A 33 15.87 7.48 6.95
C PHE A 33 15.91 6.31 7.92
N GLY A 34 15.90 5.09 7.35
CA GLY A 34 15.98 3.85 8.11
C GLY A 34 15.99 2.66 7.17
N ARG A 35 16.56 1.53 7.60
CA ARG A 35 16.50 0.25 6.87
C ARG A 35 15.34 -0.65 7.34
N LYS A 36 14.41 -0.10 8.11
CA LYS A 36 13.25 -0.84 8.63
C LYS A 36 12.07 -0.66 7.67
N TYR A 37 12.03 -1.47 6.62
CA TYR A 37 11.00 -1.40 5.58
C TYR A 37 9.74 -2.21 5.91
N GLU A 38 9.65 -2.82 7.10
CA GLU A 38 8.52 -3.65 7.52
C GLU A 38 7.17 -2.95 7.38
N LYS A 39 7.11 -1.65 7.69
CA LYS A 39 5.90 -0.84 7.53
C LYS A 39 5.49 -0.68 6.07
N ILE A 40 6.45 -0.52 5.16
CA ILE A 40 6.18 -0.41 3.72
C ILE A 40 5.53 -1.70 3.22
N PHE A 41 6.04 -2.86 3.64
CA PHE A 41 5.47 -4.15 3.23
C PHE A 41 4.05 -4.34 3.78
N LYS A 42 3.81 -4.02 5.06
CA LYS A 42 2.46 -4.05 5.65
C LYS A 42 1.49 -3.16 4.88
N LEU A 43 1.89 -1.93 4.56
CA LEU A 43 1.08 -1.00 3.78
C LEU A 43 0.73 -1.54 2.39
N LEU A 44 1.66 -2.23 1.73
CA LEU A 44 1.40 -2.88 0.44
C LEU A 44 0.43 -4.07 0.56
N GLU A 45 0.41 -4.75 1.70
CA GLU A 45 -0.56 -5.81 1.99
C GLU A 45 -1.96 -5.28 2.28
N GLU A 46 -2.06 -4.09 2.89
CA GLU A 46 -3.33 -3.43 3.21
C GLU A 46 -4.02 -2.80 1.99
N VAL A 47 -3.35 -2.71 0.83
CA VAL A 47 -3.94 -2.20 -0.42
C VAL A 47 -5.17 -3.02 -0.77
N ARG A 48 -6.33 -2.34 -0.85
CA ARG A 48 -7.60 -2.97 -1.20
C ARG A 48 -7.85 -2.84 -2.71
N GLY A 49 -8.32 -3.92 -3.32
CA GLY A 49 -8.67 -3.94 -4.74
C GLY A 49 -8.06 -5.14 -5.49
N PRO A 50 -8.19 -5.17 -6.82
CA PRO A 50 -7.63 -6.23 -7.65
C PRO A 50 -6.10 -6.23 -7.60
N VAL A 51 -5.51 -7.36 -8.00
CA VAL A 51 -4.05 -7.56 -8.01
C VAL A 51 -3.32 -6.48 -8.81
N GLU A 52 -3.95 -5.97 -9.88
CA GLU A 52 -3.43 -4.85 -10.69
C GLU A 52 -3.18 -3.59 -9.84
N VAL A 53 -4.10 -3.23 -8.94
CA VAL A 53 -3.95 -2.06 -8.07
C VAL A 53 -2.76 -2.26 -7.13
N LYS A 54 -2.61 -3.47 -6.56
CA LYS A 54 -1.47 -3.80 -5.72
C LYS A 54 -0.15 -3.69 -6.49
N LYS A 55 -0.09 -4.15 -7.75
CA LYS A 55 1.08 -3.97 -8.63
C LYS A 55 1.42 -2.50 -8.84
N GLN A 56 0.42 -1.67 -9.14
CA GLN A 56 0.65 -0.22 -9.32
C GLN A 56 1.25 0.43 -8.07
N PHE A 57 0.83 0.02 -6.87
CA PHE A 57 1.39 0.51 -5.61
C PHE A 57 2.84 0.05 -5.41
N VAL A 58 3.18 -1.20 -5.77
CA VAL A 58 4.56 -1.70 -5.71
C VAL A 58 5.45 -0.92 -6.69
N GLU A 59 5.02 -0.74 -7.94
CA GLU A 59 5.75 0.03 -8.95
C GLU A 59 5.95 1.49 -8.53
N PHE A 60 4.91 2.12 -7.99
CA PHE A 60 5.00 3.47 -7.42
C PHE A 60 6.06 3.54 -6.31
N THR A 61 6.06 2.56 -5.40
CA THR A 61 7.01 2.51 -4.29
C THR A 61 8.45 2.30 -4.79
N ILE A 62 8.66 1.49 -5.83
CA ILE A 62 9.97 1.31 -6.49
C ILE A 62 10.48 2.63 -7.06
N LYS A 63 9.62 3.37 -7.77
CA LYS A 63 10.00 4.68 -8.36
C LYS A 63 10.42 5.69 -7.29
N GLU A 64 9.65 5.80 -6.20
CA GLU A 64 10.04 6.67 -5.07
C GLU A 64 11.32 6.15 -4.37
N ALA A 65 11.45 4.84 -4.14
CA ALA A 65 12.65 4.26 -3.54
C ALA A 65 13.92 4.51 -4.38
N ALA A 66 13.80 4.46 -5.71
CA ALA A 66 14.87 4.79 -6.65
C ALA A 66 15.30 6.26 -6.52
N ARG A 67 14.34 7.18 -6.37
CA ARG A 67 14.60 8.61 -6.13
C ARG A 67 15.44 8.85 -4.87
N PHE A 68 15.19 8.07 -3.82
CA PHE A 68 15.95 8.13 -2.55
C PHE A 68 17.13 7.15 -2.49
N LYS A 69 17.51 6.52 -3.61
CA LYS A 69 18.62 5.56 -3.71
C LYS A 69 18.52 4.38 -2.72
N ARG A 70 17.30 3.98 -2.35
CA ARG A 70 17.01 2.86 -1.43
C ARG A 70 17.17 1.50 -2.13
N ARG A 71 18.36 1.19 -2.64
CA ARG A 71 18.63 0.01 -3.48
C ARG A 71 18.20 -1.32 -2.85
N ASP A 72 18.37 -1.45 -1.53
CA ASP A 72 17.97 -2.64 -0.78
C ASP A 72 16.44 -2.84 -0.82
N LEU A 73 15.68 -1.78 -0.53
CA LEU A 73 14.21 -1.79 -0.63
C LEU A 73 13.75 -2.15 -2.05
N ILE A 74 14.37 -1.58 -3.08
CA ILE A 74 14.02 -1.84 -4.49
C ILE A 74 14.10 -3.35 -4.79
N LYS A 75 15.19 -4.03 -4.38
CA LYS A 75 15.32 -5.48 -4.57
C LYS A 75 14.20 -6.28 -3.91
N HIS A 76 13.75 -5.87 -2.73
CA HIS A 76 12.64 -6.52 -2.06
C HIS A 76 11.31 -6.28 -2.79
N LEU A 77 11.07 -5.06 -3.28
CA LEU A 77 9.86 -4.70 -4.01
C LEU A 77 9.79 -5.39 -5.39
N GLU A 78 10.91 -5.51 -6.11
CA GLU A 78 10.98 -6.24 -7.38
C GLU A 78 10.60 -7.72 -7.21
N LYS A 79 11.05 -8.36 -6.13
CA LYS A 79 10.64 -9.73 -5.78
C LYS A 79 9.15 -9.86 -5.51
N ILE A 80 8.53 -8.84 -4.90
CA ILE A 80 7.09 -8.83 -4.67
C ILE A 80 6.36 -8.72 -6.01
N LEU A 81 6.81 -7.82 -6.89
CA LEU A 81 6.22 -7.59 -8.21
C LEU A 81 6.28 -8.84 -9.10
N GLU A 82 7.41 -9.55 -9.10
CA GLU A 82 7.58 -10.82 -9.82
C GLU A 82 6.59 -11.88 -9.33
N LYS A 83 6.43 -12.02 -8.01
CA LYS A 83 5.49 -12.97 -7.40
C LYS A 83 4.03 -12.67 -7.74
N THR A 84 3.62 -11.39 -7.76
CA THR A 84 2.25 -11.01 -8.17
C THR A 84 2.05 -11.07 -9.69
N GLY A 85 3.12 -11.11 -10.49
CA GLY A 85 3.08 -11.26 -11.94
C GLY A 85 3.09 -12.71 -12.43
N SER A 86 3.57 -13.66 -11.63
CA SER A 86 3.78 -15.06 -12.02
C SER A 86 2.53 -15.96 -11.94
N GLY A 87 1.35 -15.39 -11.70
CA GLY A 87 0.08 -16.12 -11.72
C GLY A 87 -0.67 -15.88 -13.03
N ASN A 88 -0.30 -16.63 -14.08
CA ASN A 88 -1.19 -16.99 -15.19
C ASN A 88 -1.67 -18.41 -14.96
#